data_AF-A0A3S3MUH9-F1
#
_entry.id   AF-A0A3S3MUH9-F1
#
_cell.length_a   1.000
_cell.length_b   1.000
_cell.length_c   1.000
_cell.angle_alpha   90.00
_cell.angle_beta   90.00
_cell.angle_gamma   90.00
#
_symmetry.space_group_name_H-M   'P 1'
#
loop_
_entity.id
_entity.type
_entity.pdbx_description
1 polymer ?
#
loop_
_entity_poly.entity_id
_entity_poly.type
_entity_poly.pdbx_seq_one_letter_code
_entity_poly.pdbx_strand_id
1 'polypeptide(L)'
;MENYFKRKSTSSLPCANLENDNNDQVSSASKKSRVEVNLADLPADPGLRNPILSYHPMDRDQIRRAYLQKGPCQPRDHKFPFTESAQDKRRFNPAWFKDYGLPFRGHDESEDSNNMGNFLELLQVIGNQNEATKRVILENAPENLKLTSPKIQKDIVNAASMETTQAIISELGDAPFALLVDEYRDISMKEQMAVVLRYVNERGCVI
;
A
#
# COMPACT_ATOMS: atom_id res chain seq x y z
N MET A 1 -32.49 8.06 -14.27
CA MET A 1 -32.14 7.01 -15.24
C MET A 1 -31.27 6.02 -14.46
N GLU A 2 -31.92 5.16 -13.69
CA GLU A 2 -31.30 4.23 -12.72
C GLU A 2 -31.69 2.82 -13.13
N ASN A 3 -30.71 1.97 -13.45
CA ASN A 3 -30.95 0.63 -13.96
C ASN A 3 -30.04 -0.39 -13.25
N TYR A 4 -30.66 -1.12 -12.31
CA TYR A 4 -30.47 -2.53 -11.91
C TYR A 4 -29.17 -2.93 -11.17
N PHE A 5 -29.21 -3.75 -10.12
CA PHE A 5 -29.65 -5.16 -10.11
C PHE A 5 -30.58 -5.56 -8.93
N LYS A 6 -31.63 -6.35 -9.23
CA LYS A 6 -32.50 -7.05 -8.25
C LYS A 6 -32.05 -8.50 -8.05
N ARG A 7 -32.11 -8.98 -6.81
CA ARG A 7 -31.82 -10.36 -6.37
C ARG A 7 -33.00 -11.29 -6.73
N LYS A 8 -32.74 -12.46 -7.36
CA LYS A 8 -33.77 -13.50 -7.57
C LYS A 8 -33.94 -14.34 -6.30
N SER A 9 -35.15 -14.39 -5.78
CA SER A 9 -35.65 -15.37 -4.82
C SER A 9 -36.34 -16.50 -5.59
N THR A 10 -36.01 -17.75 -5.28
CA THR A 10 -36.79 -18.92 -5.71
C THR A 10 -37.30 -19.68 -4.50
N SER A 11 -38.61 -19.88 -4.57
CA SER A 11 -39.54 -20.46 -3.60
C SER A 11 -39.29 -21.92 -3.27
N SER A 12 -39.68 -22.26 -2.06
CA SER A 12 -39.77 -23.58 -1.44
C SER A 12 -40.84 -24.52 -2.05
N LEU A 13 -40.62 -25.83 -1.81
CA LEU A 13 -41.55 -26.96 -1.57
C LEU A 13 -41.55 -28.09 -2.64
N PRO A 14 -41.89 -29.36 -2.30
CA PRO A 14 -42.00 -30.02 -0.98
C PRO A 14 -41.22 -31.36 -0.85
N CYS A 15 -41.18 -31.86 0.39
CA CYS A 15 -40.55 -33.11 0.85
C CYS A 15 -41.42 -34.34 0.57
N ALA A 16 -40.80 -35.50 0.27
CA ALA A 16 -41.40 -36.83 0.41
C ALA A 16 -40.34 -37.81 0.93
N ASN A 17 -40.65 -38.46 2.07
CA ASN A 17 -39.87 -39.51 2.73
C ASN A 17 -40.13 -40.88 2.09
N LEU A 18 -39.16 -41.79 2.15
CA LEU A 18 -39.34 -43.22 2.48
C LEU A 18 -37.96 -43.86 2.82
N GLU A 19 -37.81 -44.14 4.12
CA GLU A 19 -37.21 -45.30 4.83
C GLU A 19 -35.85 -45.93 4.44
N ASN A 20 -34.96 -45.91 5.45
CA ASN A 20 -33.89 -46.83 5.89
C ASN A 20 -33.35 -47.94 4.95
N ASP A 21 -32.00 -48.03 4.87
CA ASP A 21 -31.26 -49.14 5.49
C ASP A 21 -29.76 -48.84 5.64
N ASN A 22 -29.16 -49.41 6.69
CA ASN A 22 -27.78 -49.18 7.13
C ASN A 22 -26.72 -49.96 6.30
N ASN A 23 -25.50 -49.45 6.43
CA ASN A 23 -24.18 -50.12 6.35
C ASN A 23 -23.34 -50.08 5.05
N ASP A 24 -22.17 -49.46 5.28
CA ASP A 24 -20.82 -49.86 4.87
C ASP A 24 -20.20 -49.38 3.54
N GLN A 25 -18.93 -49.00 3.71
CA GLN A 25 -17.85 -48.80 2.76
C GLN A 25 -17.72 -47.43 2.07
N VAL A 26 -17.05 -46.55 2.83
CA VAL A 26 -15.97 -45.67 2.35
C VAL A 26 -15.22 -46.26 1.14
N SER A 27 -15.25 -45.59 -0.02
CA SER A 27 -14.07 -45.55 -0.90
C SER A 27 -14.12 -44.42 -1.95
N SER A 28 -13.11 -43.55 -1.82
CA SER A 28 -12.37 -42.87 -2.89
C SER A 28 -13.03 -41.74 -3.70
N ALA A 29 -13.16 -40.57 -3.07
CA ALA A 29 -13.04 -39.31 -3.81
C ALA A 29 -11.56 -38.89 -3.86
N SER A 30 -11.08 -38.67 -5.09
CA SER A 30 -9.72 -38.29 -5.47
C SER A 30 -9.04 -37.33 -4.48
N LYS A 31 -8.05 -37.84 -3.74
CA LYS A 31 -7.10 -37.04 -2.97
C LYS A 31 -6.23 -36.25 -3.95
N LYS A 32 -6.69 -35.10 -4.43
CA LYS A 32 -5.77 -34.03 -4.85
C LYS A 32 -4.93 -33.72 -3.62
N SER A 33 -3.64 -34.07 -3.67
CA SER A 33 -2.67 -33.81 -2.60
C SER A 33 -2.83 -32.37 -2.12
N ARG A 34 -3.30 -32.20 -0.88
CA ARG A 34 -3.44 -30.90 -0.25
C ARG A 34 -2.02 -30.35 -0.08
N VAL A 35 -1.62 -29.42 -0.93
CA VAL A 35 -0.38 -28.65 -0.72
C VAL A 35 -0.67 -27.73 0.43
N GLU A 36 -0.21 -28.11 1.62
CA GLU A 36 -0.33 -27.30 2.81
C GLU A 36 0.47 -26.01 2.61
N VAL A 37 -0.23 -24.87 2.55
CA VAL A 37 0.42 -23.58 2.33
C VAL A 37 1.13 -23.19 3.62
N ASN A 38 2.46 -23.18 3.61
CA ASN A 38 3.24 -22.70 4.74
C ASN A 38 3.03 -21.18 4.91
N LEU A 39 2.33 -20.79 5.97
CA LEU A 39 1.99 -19.39 6.25
C LEU A 39 3.23 -18.54 6.54
N ALA A 40 4.32 -19.15 7.02
CA ALA A 40 5.58 -18.45 7.28
C ALA A 40 6.21 -17.93 5.98
N ASP A 41 6.11 -18.71 4.90
CA ASP A 41 6.82 -18.47 3.63
C ASP A 41 6.08 -17.53 2.67
N LEU A 42 4.93 -16.98 3.08
CA LEU A 42 4.17 -16.04 2.23
C LEU A 42 4.99 -14.76 1.94
N PRO A 43 5.15 -14.33 0.68
CA PRO A 43 5.96 -13.16 0.36
C PRO A 43 5.31 -11.87 0.90
N ALA A 44 6.10 -11.01 1.53
CA ALA A 44 5.61 -9.74 2.08
C ALA A 44 5.28 -8.73 0.97
N ASP A 45 6.12 -8.68 -0.07
CA ASP A 45 5.98 -7.79 -1.23
C ASP A 45 4.68 -8.12 -2.00
N PRO A 46 3.74 -7.17 -2.12
CA PRO A 46 2.51 -7.35 -2.89
C PRO A 46 2.73 -7.84 -4.32
N GLY A 47 3.82 -7.42 -4.96
CA GLY A 47 4.17 -7.81 -6.33
C GLY A 47 4.65 -9.24 -6.50
N LEU A 48 4.99 -9.91 -5.40
CA LEU A 48 5.42 -11.32 -5.39
C LEU A 48 4.32 -12.25 -4.86
N ARG A 49 3.19 -11.71 -4.40
CA ARG A 49 2.08 -12.52 -3.87
C ARG A 49 1.39 -13.25 -5.01
N ASN A 50 1.11 -14.54 -4.78
CA ASN A 50 0.19 -15.26 -5.65
C ASN A 50 -1.22 -14.68 -5.47
N PRO A 51 -2.03 -14.60 -6.55
CA PRO A 51 -3.41 -14.14 -6.44
C PRO A 51 -4.19 -14.91 -5.37
N ILE A 52 -4.99 -14.25 -4.54
CA ILE A 52 -5.72 -14.94 -3.45
C ILE A 52 -6.60 -16.08 -4.00
N LEU A 53 -7.09 -15.94 -5.23
CA LEU A 53 -7.90 -16.95 -5.91
C LEU A 53 -7.13 -18.23 -6.27
N SER A 54 -5.80 -18.17 -6.42
CA SER A 54 -4.99 -19.37 -6.72
C SER A 54 -4.90 -20.32 -5.53
N TYR A 55 -5.18 -19.83 -4.31
CA TYR A 55 -5.22 -20.65 -3.12
C TYR A 55 -6.58 -21.34 -2.95
N HIS A 56 -6.56 -22.46 -2.24
CA HIS A 56 -7.75 -23.27 -1.94
C HIS A 56 -8.78 -22.46 -1.13
N PRO A 57 -10.09 -22.54 -1.43
CA PRO A 57 -11.12 -21.71 -0.78
C PRO A 57 -11.09 -21.69 0.75
N MET A 58 -10.75 -22.82 1.38
CA MET A 58 -10.67 -22.92 2.85
C MET A 58 -9.45 -22.23 3.47
N ASP A 59 -8.38 -22.01 2.69
CA ASP A 59 -7.12 -21.46 3.19
C ASP A 59 -7.00 -19.95 2.92
N ARG A 60 -7.84 -19.40 2.02
CA ARG A 60 -7.82 -17.99 1.60
C ARG A 60 -7.93 -17.04 2.79
N ASP A 61 -8.82 -17.31 3.73
CA ASP A 61 -9.03 -16.45 4.91
C ASP A 61 -7.88 -16.55 5.92
N GLN A 62 -7.24 -17.71 6.00
CA GLN A 62 -6.04 -17.87 6.81
C GLN A 62 -4.85 -17.11 6.21
N ILE A 63 -4.70 -17.16 4.88
CA ILE A 63 -3.65 -16.43 4.14
C ILE A 63 -3.86 -14.91 4.25
N ARG A 64 -5.10 -14.42 4.10
CA ARG A 64 -5.42 -12.98 4.33
C ARG A 64 -5.02 -12.53 5.73
N ARG A 65 -5.35 -13.32 6.76
CA ARG A 65 -4.98 -13.03 8.15
C ARG A 65 -3.47 -13.04 8.35
N ALA A 66 -2.75 -13.97 7.72
CA ALA A 66 -1.29 -14.01 7.76
C ALA A 66 -0.69 -12.74 7.13
N TYR A 67 -1.18 -12.28 5.98
CA TYR A 67 -0.72 -11.01 5.38
C TYR A 67 -0.99 -9.81 6.28
N LEU A 68 -2.16 -9.75 6.94
CA LEU A 68 -2.47 -8.69 7.91
C LEU A 68 -1.52 -8.71 9.11
N GLN A 69 -1.19 -9.90 9.63
CA GLN A 69 -0.25 -10.02 10.75
C GLN A 69 1.19 -9.65 10.36
N LYS A 70 1.58 -9.83 9.09
CA LYS A 70 2.89 -9.37 8.59
C LYS A 70 3.01 -7.84 8.55
N GLY A 71 1.90 -7.11 8.56
CA GLY A 71 1.87 -5.65 8.59
C GLY A 71 2.30 -4.99 7.26
N PRO A 72 2.59 -3.68 7.28
CA PRO A 72 3.02 -2.95 6.08
C PRO A 72 4.31 -3.55 5.49
N CYS A 73 4.35 -3.69 4.16
CA CYS A 73 5.56 -4.11 3.47
C CYS A 73 6.64 -3.02 3.60
N GLN A 74 7.62 -3.25 4.46
CA GLN A 74 8.78 -2.37 4.65
C GLN A 74 10.04 -3.07 4.12
N PRO A 75 10.59 -2.65 2.96
CA PRO A 75 11.80 -3.26 2.41
C PRO A 75 13.03 -2.84 3.22
N ARG A 76 13.29 -3.54 4.33
CA ARG A 76 14.40 -3.25 5.25
C ARG A 76 15.77 -3.68 4.69
N ASP A 77 15.79 -4.78 3.95
CA ASP A 77 17.01 -5.36 3.38
C ASP A 77 17.24 -4.95 1.91
N HIS A 78 16.39 -4.07 1.37
CA HIS A 78 16.54 -3.58 0.01
C HIS A 78 17.68 -2.58 -0.08
N LYS A 79 18.64 -2.85 -0.98
CA LYS A 79 19.72 -1.92 -1.30
C LYS A 79 19.22 -0.86 -2.27
N PHE A 80 18.73 0.25 -1.74
CA PHE A 80 18.34 1.40 -2.55
C PHE A 80 19.56 1.92 -3.33
N PRO A 81 19.49 2.02 -4.66
CA PRO A 81 20.58 2.54 -5.47
C PRO A 81 20.81 4.02 -5.16
N PHE A 82 22.05 4.46 -5.34
CA PHE A 82 22.36 5.88 -5.27
C PHE A 82 21.98 6.55 -6.59
N THR A 83 21.29 7.69 -6.48
CA THR A 83 21.07 8.61 -7.59
C THR A 83 22.15 9.68 -7.55
N GLU A 84 22.78 9.94 -8.69
CA GLU A 84 23.71 11.06 -8.86
C GLU A 84 22.91 12.35 -8.97
N SER A 85 22.90 13.15 -7.91
CA SER A 85 22.38 14.52 -7.92
C SER A 85 23.57 15.48 -7.97
N ALA A 86 23.37 16.66 -8.58
CA ALA A 86 24.42 17.59 -9.02
C ALA A 86 25.55 17.91 -8.02
N GLN A 87 25.33 17.74 -6.71
CA GLN A 87 26.33 17.97 -5.66
C GLN A 87 26.56 16.77 -4.72
N ASP A 88 25.65 15.78 -4.66
CA ASP A 88 25.72 14.67 -3.69
C ASP A 88 25.08 13.38 -4.20
N LYS A 89 25.64 12.24 -3.77
CA LYS A 89 25.01 10.92 -3.96
C LYS A 89 23.85 10.78 -2.98
N ARG A 90 22.63 10.73 -3.51
CA ARG A 90 21.40 10.61 -2.71
C ARG A 90 20.88 9.17 -2.78
N ARG A 91 20.39 8.64 -1.67
CA ARG A 91 19.63 7.38 -1.60
C ARG A 91 18.58 7.48 -0.50
N PHE A 92 17.53 6.67 -0.58
CA PHE A 92 16.62 6.51 0.55
C PHE A 92 17.38 5.93 1.76
N ASN A 93 17.17 6.49 2.95
CA ASN A 93 17.80 6.02 4.19
C ASN A 93 16.86 5.03 4.91
N PRO A 94 17.17 3.72 4.97
CA PRO A 94 16.31 2.74 5.61
C PRO A 94 16.05 3.00 7.10
N ALA A 95 16.94 3.74 7.79
CA ALA A 95 16.73 4.16 9.18
C ALA A 95 15.44 4.98 9.34
N TRP A 96 15.01 5.71 8.29
CA TRP A 96 13.75 6.46 8.30
C TRP A 96 12.54 5.59 8.60
N PHE A 97 12.50 4.32 8.18
CA PHE A 97 11.38 3.42 8.52
C PHE A 97 11.24 3.15 10.02
N LYS A 98 12.34 3.29 10.77
CA LYS A 98 12.40 3.02 12.20
C LYS A 98 12.15 4.29 13.01
N ASP A 99 12.75 5.40 12.57
CA ASP A 99 12.75 6.65 13.30
C ASP A 99 11.49 7.47 13.04
N TYR A 100 10.91 7.32 11.85
CA TYR A 100 9.70 8.01 11.44
C TYR A 100 8.61 6.99 11.11
N GLY A 101 7.53 7.02 11.90
CA GLY A 101 6.28 6.41 11.44
C GLY A 101 5.80 7.08 10.14
N LEU A 102 4.70 6.58 9.58
CA LEU A 102 4.05 7.24 8.44
C LEU A 102 3.25 8.52 8.74
N PRO A 103 3.07 9.04 9.98
CA PRO A 103 2.20 10.19 10.14
C PRO A 103 2.88 11.44 9.56
N PHE A 104 2.16 12.13 8.69
CA PHE A 104 2.62 13.35 8.04
C PHE A 104 2.88 14.48 9.07
N ARG A 105 2.17 14.43 10.20
CA ARG A 105 2.28 15.34 11.35
C ARG A 105 2.77 14.62 12.59
N GLY A 106 3.60 15.29 13.39
CA GLY A 106 4.01 14.83 14.70
C GLY A 106 2.84 14.94 15.69
N HIS A 107 2.89 14.15 16.75
CA HIS A 107 2.03 14.40 17.91
C HIS A 107 2.40 15.73 18.58
N ASP A 108 3.69 16.04 18.58
CA ASP A 108 4.28 17.28 19.05
C ASP A 108 5.17 17.87 17.94
N GLU A 109 4.73 19.00 17.39
CA GLU A 109 5.41 19.75 16.32
C GLU A 109 6.30 20.89 16.88
N SER A 110 6.57 20.91 18.19
CA SER A 110 7.50 21.87 18.80
C SER A 110 8.95 21.59 18.43
N GLU A 111 9.80 22.61 18.45
CA GLU A 111 11.22 22.51 18.05
C GLU A 111 12.06 21.59 18.93
N ASP A 112 11.67 21.46 20.20
CA ASP A 112 12.32 20.56 21.16
C ASP A 112 11.81 19.11 21.06
N SER A 113 10.85 18.84 20.17
CA SER A 113 10.28 17.52 19.97
C SER A 113 11.30 16.59 19.30
N ASN A 114 11.42 15.37 19.83
CA ASN A 114 12.22 14.31 19.22
C ASN A 114 11.65 13.82 17.88
N ASN A 115 10.37 14.11 17.58
CA ASN A 115 9.72 13.75 16.32
C ASN A 115 8.62 14.78 16.02
N MET A 116 8.99 15.79 15.21
CA MET A 116 8.08 16.85 14.75
C MET A 116 7.16 16.37 13.62
N GLY A 117 7.32 15.12 13.18
CA GLY A 117 6.59 14.54 12.06
C GLY A 117 7.24 14.81 10.71
N ASN A 118 6.86 13.98 9.75
CA ASN A 118 7.52 13.89 8.45
C ASN A 118 7.57 15.23 7.68
N PHE A 119 6.53 16.06 7.77
CA PHE A 119 6.51 17.33 7.03
C PHE A 119 7.56 18.33 7.52
N LEU A 120 7.62 18.57 8.83
CA LEU A 120 8.53 19.57 9.39
C LEU A 120 9.99 19.14 9.26
N GLU A 121 10.26 17.86 9.48
CA GLU A 121 11.61 17.32 9.34
C GLU A 121 12.07 17.32 7.89
N LEU A 122 11.20 16.98 6.93
CA LEU A 122 11.52 17.12 5.51
C LEU A 122 11.77 18.58 5.13
N LEU A 123 10.97 19.51 5.66
CA LEU A 123 11.13 20.94 5.42
C LEU A 123 12.48 21.45 5.97
N GLN A 124 12.92 20.97 7.13
CA GLN A 124 14.25 21.24 7.68
C GLN A 124 15.36 20.69 6.79
N VAL A 125 15.23 19.45 6.30
CA VAL A 125 16.21 18.85 5.37
C VAL A 125 16.32 19.67 4.09
N ILE A 126 15.20 20.11 3.51
CA ILE A 126 15.17 20.97 2.33
C ILE A 126 15.85 22.31 2.61
N GLY A 127 15.55 22.93 3.76
CA GLY A 127 16.20 24.17 4.19
C GLY A 127 17.72 24.02 4.34
N ASN A 128 18.18 22.93 4.94
CA ASN A 128 19.62 22.66 5.12
C ASN A 128 20.35 22.43 3.79
N GLN A 129 19.65 21.99 2.75
CA GLN A 129 20.24 21.86 1.40
C GLN A 129 20.28 23.18 0.63
N ASN A 130 19.43 24.15 0.98
CA ASN A 130 19.32 25.41 0.27
C ASN A 130 19.17 26.59 1.23
N GLU A 131 20.27 27.33 1.42
CA GLU A 131 20.31 28.52 2.29
C GLU A 131 19.28 29.59 1.92
N ALA A 132 18.88 29.70 0.65
CA ALA A 132 17.81 30.63 0.26
C ALA A 132 16.45 30.17 0.80
N THR A 133 16.18 28.86 0.75
CA THR A 133 14.97 28.26 1.31
C THR A 133 14.97 28.31 2.84
N LYS A 134 16.12 28.06 3.48
CA LYS A 134 16.27 28.13 4.95
C LYS A 134 15.82 29.46 5.55
N ARG A 135 16.11 30.57 4.84
CA ARG A 135 15.77 31.94 5.25
C ARG A 135 14.29 32.27 5.20
N VAL A 136 13.44 31.42 4.62
CA VAL A 136 12.02 31.73 4.39
C VAL A 136 11.05 30.66 4.91
N ILE A 137 11.55 29.68 5.67
CA ILE A 137 10.75 28.58 6.21
C ILE A 137 10.83 28.55 7.75
N LEU A 138 9.84 27.90 8.38
CA LEU A 138 9.80 27.68 9.83
C LEU A 138 9.93 29.00 10.63
N GLU A 139 10.88 29.08 11.55
CA GLU A 139 11.14 30.27 12.38
C GLU A 139 11.66 31.47 11.60
N ASN A 140 12.31 31.24 10.45
CA ASN A 140 12.83 32.30 9.61
C ASN A 140 11.76 32.88 8.67
N ALA A 141 10.57 32.26 8.60
CA ALA A 141 9.50 32.75 7.76
C ALA A 141 8.91 34.07 8.30
N PRO A 142 8.55 35.02 7.43
CA PRO A 142 7.91 36.25 7.87
C PRO A 142 6.54 35.96 8.48
N GLU A 143 6.32 36.49 9.69
CA GLU A 143 5.05 36.42 10.43
C GLU A 143 4.48 34.99 10.56
N ASN A 144 3.31 34.75 9.96
CA ASN A 144 2.56 33.50 10.07
C ASN A 144 2.85 32.53 8.90
N LEU A 145 3.81 32.84 8.02
CA LEU A 145 4.11 32.02 6.84
C LEU A 145 4.97 30.79 7.16
N LYS A 146 4.76 30.15 8.31
CA LYS A 146 5.55 29.00 8.77
C LYS A 146 5.31 27.71 7.95
N LEU A 147 4.40 27.75 6.97
CA LEU A 147 3.95 26.61 6.15
C LEU A 147 3.32 25.45 6.94
N THR A 148 3.02 25.66 8.23
CA THR A 148 2.53 24.63 9.15
C THR A 148 1.01 24.50 9.18
N SER A 149 0.28 25.42 8.54
CA SER A 149 -1.18 25.36 8.44
C SER A 149 -1.64 24.10 7.70
N PRO A 150 -2.70 23.40 8.16
CA PRO A 150 -3.25 22.24 7.45
C PRO A 150 -3.60 22.51 5.99
N LYS A 151 -4.10 23.72 5.68
CA LYS A 151 -4.46 24.10 4.32
C LYS A 151 -3.23 24.21 3.43
N ILE A 152 -2.20 24.91 3.90
CA ILE A 152 -0.94 25.10 3.15
C ILE A 152 -0.24 23.76 2.92
N GLN A 153 -0.15 22.92 3.96
CA GLN A 153 0.43 21.59 3.83
C GLN A 153 -0.30 20.74 2.79
N LYS A 154 -1.63 20.76 2.80
CA LYS A 154 -2.44 20.03 1.82
C LYS A 154 -2.21 20.56 0.40
N ASP A 155 -2.11 21.88 0.23
CA ASP A 155 -1.83 22.50 -1.07
C ASP A 155 -0.45 22.10 -1.60
N ILE A 156 0.57 22.07 -0.74
CA ILE A 156 1.93 21.60 -1.09
C ILE A 156 1.91 20.11 -1.48
N VAL A 157 1.23 19.26 -0.71
CA VAL A 157 1.11 17.83 -1.01
C VAL A 157 0.41 17.62 -2.35
N ASN A 158 -0.66 18.36 -2.63
CA ASN A 158 -1.37 18.28 -3.90
C ASN A 158 -0.48 18.73 -5.06
N ALA A 159 0.29 19.81 -4.90
CA ALA A 159 1.23 20.26 -5.93
C ALA A 159 2.32 19.21 -6.20
N ALA A 160 2.94 18.68 -5.15
CA ALA A 160 3.96 17.64 -5.28
C ALA A 160 3.39 16.36 -5.92
N SER A 161 2.17 15.95 -5.52
CA SER A 161 1.47 14.80 -6.11
C SER A 161 1.18 15.01 -7.59
N MET A 162 0.74 16.22 -7.98
CA MET A 162 0.48 16.58 -9.37
C MET A 162 1.76 16.48 -10.21
N GLU A 163 2.83 17.15 -9.79
CA GLU A 163 4.12 17.14 -10.51
C GLU A 163 4.69 15.72 -10.62
N THR A 164 4.64 14.94 -9.55
CA THR A 164 5.11 13.54 -9.55
C THR A 164 4.30 12.69 -10.51
N THR A 165 2.97 12.84 -10.51
CA THR A 165 2.08 12.10 -11.42
C THR A 165 2.34 12.49 -12.87
N GLN A 166 2.53 13.78 -13.16
CA GLN A 166 2.87 14.25 -14.50
C GLN A 166 4.22 13.72 -14.97
N ALA A 167 5.23 13.70 -14.09
CA ALA A 167 6.54 13.12 -14.40
C ALA A 167 6.43 11.62 -14.74
N ILE A 168 5.70 10.85 -13.92
CA ILE A 168 5.47 9.42 -14.16
C ILE A 168 4.71 9.19 -15.48
N ILE A 169 3.65 9.95 -15.75
CA ILE A 169 2.89 9.83 -17.00
C ILE A 169 3.77 10.18 -18.21
N SER A 170 4.60 11.21 -18.09
CA SER A 170 5.51 11.61 -19.16
C SER A 170 6.60 10.56 -19.42
N GLU A 171 7.13 9.94 -18.36
CA GLU A 171 8.10 8.84 -18.47
C GLU A 171 7.47 7.56 -19.03
N LEU A 172 6.21 7.29 -18.69
CA LEU A 172 5.45 6.16 -19.20
C LEU A 172 5.15 6.30 -20.70
N GLY A 173 4.72 7.47 -21.14
CA GLY A 173 4.30 7.71 -22.53
C GLY A 173 3.23 6.72 -22.99
N ASP A 174 3.44 6.10 -24.15
CA ASP A 174 2.57 5.06 -24.72
C ASP A 174 3.06 3.63 -24.40
N ALA A 175 4.00 3.48 -23.47
CA ALA A 175 4.55 2.17 -23.12
C ALA A 175 3.52 1.30 -22.40
N PRO A 176 3.59 -0.04 -22.58
CA PRO A 176 2.73 -0.95 -21.84
C PRO A 176 3.04 -0.90 -20.33
N PHE A 177 1.99 -0.87 -19.53
CA PHE A 177 2.04 -0.91 -18.07
C PHE A 177 1.12 -2.00 -17.52
N ALA A 178 1.34 -2.37 -16.25
CA ALA A 178 0.46 -3.22 -15.48
C ALA A 178 -0.20 -2.42 -14.35
N LEU A 179 -1.48 -2.68 -14.12
CA LEU A 179 -2.23 -2.17 -12.98
C LEU A 179 -2.57 -3.34 -12.06
N LEU A 180 -2.09 -3.29 -10.82
CA LEU A 180 -2.47 -4.24 -9.79
C LEU A 180 -3.50 -3.57 -8.89
N VAL A 181 -4.68 -4.19 -8.77
CA VAL A 181 -5.76 -3.69 -7.94
C VAL A 181 -6.04 -4.73 -6.88
N ASP A 182 -5.95 -4.33 -5.61
CA ASP A 182 -6.30 -5.17 -4.47
C ASP A 182 -7.38 -4.49 -3.66
N GLU A 183 -8.38 -5.28 -3.25
CA GLU A 183 -9.50 -4.80 -2.44
C GLU A 183 -9.45 -5.48 -1.07
N TYR A 184 -9.52 -4.68 -0.02
CA TYR A 184 -9.54 -5.16 1.34
C TYR A 184 -10.67 -4.50 2.12
N ARG A 185 -11.42 -5.32 2.87
CA ARG A 185 -12.46 -4.82 3.77
C ARG A 185 -11.90 -4.70 5.17
N ASP A 186 -11.94 -3.49 5.73
CA ASP A 186 -11.49 -3.25 7.09
C ASP A 186 -12.51 -3.73 8.14
N ILE A 187 -12.10 -3.69 9.42
CA ILE A 187 -12.95 -4.09 10.55
C ILE A 187 -14.21 -3.23 10.71
N SER A 188 -14.24 -2.05 10.08
CA SER A 188 -15.41 -1.16 10.04
C SER A 188 -16.35 -1.46 8.87
N MET A 189 -16.12 -2.59 8.18
CA MET A 189 -16.86 -3.04 6.99
C MET A 189 -16.75 -2.07 5.81
N LYS A 190 -15.74 -1.20 5.80
CA LYS A 190 -15.44 -0.34 4.66
C LYS A 190 -14.46 -1.04 3.74
N GLU A 191 -14.79 -1.05 2.46
CA GLU A 191 -13.91 -1.55 1.42
C GLU A 191 -12.90 -0.45 1.06
N GLN A 192 -11.62 -0.82 1.06
CA GLN A 192 -10.51 0.01 0.64
C GLN A 192 -9.84 -0.66 -0.56
N MET A 193 -9.45 0.12 -1.55
CA MET A 193 -8.83 -0.37 -2.78
C MET A 193 -7.43 0.21 -2.91
N ALA A 194 -6.43 -0.67 -2.98
CA ALA A 194 -5.07 -0.31 -3.34
C ALA A 194 -4.90 -0.48 -4.85
N VAL A 195 -4.38 0.55 -5.50
CA VAL A 195 -4.05 0.53 -6.93
C VAL A 195 -2.55 0.76 -7.06
N VAL A 196 -1.84 -0.16 -7.71
CA VAL A 196 -0.39 -0.08 -7.96
C VAL A 196 -0.16 -0.08 -9.46
N LEU A 197 0.50 0.97 -9.94
CA LEU A 197 0.99 1.07 -11.31
C LEU A 197 2.40 0.48 -11.38
N ARG A 198 2.65 -0.39 -12.36
CA ARG A 198 3.99 -0.92 -12.68
C ARG A 198 4.30 -0.71 -14.15
N TYR A 199 5.50 -0.24 -14.46
CA TYR A 199 5.92 -0.03 -15.84
C TYR A 199 7.42 -0.23 -16.00
N VAL A 200 7.86 -0.33 -17.25
CA VAL A 200 9.30 -0.40 -17.59
C VAL A 200 9.70 0.97 -18.11
N ASN A 201 10.68 1.60 -17.47
CA ASN A 201 11.17 2.89 -17.94
C ASN A 201 12.08 2.75 -19.17
N GLU A 202 12.50 3.88 -19.74
CA GLU A 202 13.37 3.91 -20.93
C GLU A 202 14.71 3.20 -20.74
N ARG A 203 15.14 2.98 -19.49
CA ARG A 203 16.37 2.25 -19.13
C ARG A 203 16.18 0.74 -19.02
N GLY A 204 14.95 0.24 -19.24
CA GLY A 204 14.61 -1.17 -19.10
C GLY A 204 14.43 -1.62 -17.64
N CYS A 205 14.33 -0.70 -16.68
CA CYS A 205 14.08 -1.02 -15.28
C CYS A 205 12.58 -1.06 -14.99
N VAL A 206 12.15 -2.05 -14.21
CA VAL A 206 10.78 -2.12 -13.69
C VAL A 206 10.64 -1.14 -12.52
N ILE A 207 9.64 -0.25 -12.60
CA ILE A 207 9.23 0.70 -11.57
C ILE A 207 7.91 0.25 -10.95
#